data_AF-A0A0R1U1D4-F1
#
_entry.id   AF-A0A0R1U1D4-F1
#
_cell.length_a   1.000
_cell.length_b   1.000
_cell.length_c   1.000
_cell.angle_alpha   90.00
_cell.angle_beta   90.00
_cell.angle_gamma   90.00
#
_symmetry.space_group_name_H-M   'P 1'
#
loop_
_entity.id
_entity.type
_entity.pdbx_description
1 polymer ?
#
loop_
_entity_poly.entity_id
_entity_poly.type
_entity_poly.pdbx_seq_one_letter_code
_entity_poly.pdbx_strand_id
1 'polypeptide(L)' 'MDGKNVIVAAHGNSLRALTKYIENISDEDIMDVEMATGQPVVYELDDNLNIVSKEKL' A
#
# COMPACT_ATOMS: atom_id res chain seq x y z
N MET A 1 16.99 -2.98 1.08
CA MET A 1 16.61 -1.59 0.71
C MET A 1 17.65 -0.61 1.27
N ASP A 2 17.80 0.59 0.71
CA ASP A 2 18.73 1.64 1.20
C ASP A 2 18.40 2.21 2.60
N GLY A 3 17.45 1.63 3.34
CA GLY A 3 17.01 2.11 4.66
C GLY A 3 16.30 3.47 4.64
N LYS A 4 15.72 3.86 3.50
CA LYS A 4 15.02 5.15 3.34
C LYS A 4 13.54 5.00 3.62
N ASN A 5 12.96 5.99 4.31
CA ASN A 5 11.51 6.16 4.38
C ASN A 5 11.02 6.80 3.08
N VAL A 6 10.09 6.14 2.40
CA VAL A 6 9.60 6.54 1.07
C VAL A 6 8.15 7.02 1.16
N ILE A 7 7.86 8.17 0.56
CA ILE A 7 6.50 8.66 0.33
C ILE A 7 6.13 8.46 -1.13
N VAL A 8 4.97 7.88 -1.39
CA VAL A 8 4.40 7.73 -2.74
C VAL A 8 3.12 8.55 -2.82
N ALA A 9 3.15 9.61 -3.64
CA ALA A 9 1.98 10.42 -3.97
C ALA A 9 1.56 10.15 -5.42
N ALA A 10 0.38 9.58 -5.61
CA ALA A 10 -0.12 9.18 -6.93
C ALA A 10 -1.66 9.22 -6.97
N HIS A 11 -2.25 8.67 -8.04
CA HIS A 11 -3.70 8.56 -8.22
C HIS A 11 -4.25 7.23 -7.68
N GLY A 12 -5.56 7.18 -7.43
CA GLY A 12 -6.24 6.04 -6.81
C GLY A 12 -5.97 4.69 -7.49
N ASN A 13 -6.01 4.62 -8.82
CA ASN A 13 -5.76 3.35 -9.53
C ASN A 13 -4.31 2.86 -9.39
N SER A 14 -3.33 3.77 -9.44
CA SER A 14 -1.91 3.42 -9.25
C SER A 14 -1.63 2.98 -7.81
N LEU A 15 -2.20 3.69 -6.83
CA LEU A 15 -2.07 3.31 -5.42
C LEU A 15 -2.82 2.01 -5.11
N ARG A 16 -3.96 1.74 -5.76
CA ARG A 16 -4.68 0.47 -5.64
C ARG A 16 -3.87 -0.68 -6.23
N ALA A 17 -3.26 -0.50 -7.40
CA ALA A 17 -2.39 -1.51 -7.99
C ALA A 17 -1.18 -1.82 -7.09
N LEU A 18 -0.56 -0.79 -6.50
CA LEU A 18 0.52 -0.96 -5.54
C LEU A 18 0.04 -1.70 -4.28
N THR A 19 -1.10 -1.28 -3.72
CA THR A 19 -1.72 -1.93 -2.55
C THR A 19 -2.02 -3.41 -2.84
N LYS A 20 -2.58 -3.72 -4.01
CA LYS A 20 -2.83 -5.10 -4.46
C LYS A 20 -1.57 -5.95 -4.36
N TYR A 21 -0.45 -5.43 -4.88
CA TYR A 21 0.81 -6.16 -4.93
C TYR A 21 1.39 -6.39 -3.53
N ILE A 22 1.45 -5.35 -2.69
CA ILE A 22 2.11 -5.45 -1.38
C ILE A 22 1.24 -6.27 -0.39
N GLU A 23 -0.08 -6.18 -0.48
CA GLU A 23 -1.02 -6.93 0.37
C GLU A 23 -1.39 -8.31 -0.20
N ASN A 24 -0.87 -8.69 -1.38
CA ASN A 24 -1.21 -9.93 -2.09
C ASN A 24 -2.74 -10.12 -2.28
N ILE A 25 -3.45 -9.04 -2.64
CA ILE A 25 -4.90 -9.06 -2.87
C ILE A 25 -5.17 -9.71 -4.24
N SER A 26 -6.20 -10.55 -4.31
CA SER A 26 -6.61 -11.24 -5.53
C SER A 26 -7.17 -10.26 -6.57
N ASP A 27 -7.34 -10.72 -7.82
CA ASP A 27 -8.00 -9.90 -8.85
C ASP A 27 -9.49 -9.73 -8.59
N GLU A 28 -10.09 -10.67 -7.87
CA GLU A 28 -11.49 -10.66 -7.48
C GLU A 28 -11.74 -9.66 -6.35
N ASP A 29 -10.85 -9.62 -5.35
CA ASP A 29 -11.02 -8.82 -4.12
C ASP A 29 -10.57 -7.36 -4.28
N ILE A 30 -9.71 -7.05 -5.27
CA ILE A 30 -9.15 -5.70 -5.43
C ILE A 30 -10.21 -4.64 -5.72
N MET A 31 -11.35 -5.05 -6.25
CA MET A 31 -12.48 -4.17 -6.56
C MET A 31 -13.12 -3.58 -5.30
N ASP A 32 -13.02 -4.28 -4.17
CA ASP A 32 -13.59 -3.86 -2.88
C ASP A 32 -12.63 -2.98 -2.07
N VAL A 33 -11.42 -2.72 -2.58
CA VAL A 33 -10.43 -1.88 -1.92
C VAL A 33 -10.76 -0.40 -2.12
N GLU A 34 -11.32 0.20 -1.07
CA GLU A 34 -11.55 1.64 -0.96
C GLU A 34 -10.28 2.40 -0.56
N MET A 35 -9.97 3.45 -1.32
CA MET A 35 -8.89 4.39 -1.02
C MET A 35 -9.48 5.79 -0.86
N ALA A 36 -9.47 6.30 0.36
CA ALA A 36 -9.92 7.66 0.64
C ALA A 36 -8.92 8.69 0.10
N THR A 37 -9.42 9.71 -0.58
CA THR A 37 -8.58 10.81 -1.08
C THR A 37 -7.99 11.58 0.09
N GLY A 38 -6.67 11.76 0.07
CA GLY A 38 -5.97 12.56 1.07
C GLY A 38 -5.78 11.88 2.43
N GLN A 39 -6.17 10.61 2.58
CA GLN A 39 -5.86 9.81 3.76
C GLN A 39 -4.48 9.14 3.60
N PRO A 40 -3.48 9.43 4.45
CA PRO A 40 -2.22 8.71 4.42
C PRO A 40 -2.39 7.26 4.88
N VAL A 41 -1.67 6.35 4.23
CA VAL A 41 -1.55 4.95 4.65
C VAL A 41 -0.07 4.66 4.84
N VAL A 42 0.29 4.18 6.03
CA VAL A 42 1.66 3.83 6.40
C VAL A 42 1.80 2.32 6.38
N TYR A 43 2.79 1.83 5.64
CA TYR A 43 3.20 0.43 5.63
C TYR A 43 4.57 0.32 6.27
N GLU A 44 4.68 -0.52 7.29
CA GLU A 44 5.97 -0.99 7.79
C GLU A 44 6.30 -2.30 7.09
N LEU A 45 7.49 -2.39 6.50
CA LEU A 45 7.94 -3.54 5.71
C LEU A 45 9.21 -4.13 6.33
N ASP A 46 9.33 -5.46 6.29
CA ASP A 46 10.58 -6.15 6.63
C ASP A 46 11.61 -6.10 5.48
N ASP A 47 12.79 -6.68 5.69
CA ASP A 47 13.86 -6.73 4.68
C ASP A 47 13.47 -7.47 3.39
N ASN A 48 12.43 -8.31 3.44
CA ASN A 48 11.89 -9.07 2.32
C ASN A 48 10.64 -8.42 1.71
N LEU A 49 10.29 -7.20 2.15
CA LEU A 49 9.11 -6.43 1.73
C LEU A 49 7.77 -7.05 2.14
N ASN A 50 7.76 -7.89 3.17
CA ASN A 50 6.52 -8.34 3.79
C ASN A 50 5.99 -7.24 4.71
N ILE A 51 4.67 -7.09 4.77
CA ILE A 51 4.02 -6.14 5.67
C ILE A 51 4.17 -6.61 7.11
N VAL A 52 4.79 -5.78 7.94
CA VAL A 52 4.85 -5.92 9.40
C VAL A 52 3.63 -5.26 10.03
N SER A 53 3.29 -4.05 9.57
CA SER A 53 2.14 -3.29 10.09
C SER A 53 1.55 -2.36 9.02
N LYS A 54 0.26 -2.03 9.19
CA LYS A 54 -0.49 -1.10 8.34
C LYS A 54 -1.32 -0.17 9.21
N GLU A 55 -1.18 1.13 9.00
CA GLU A 55 -1.94 2.17 9.70
C GLU A 55 -2.54 3.16 8.70
N LYS A 56 -3.80 3.53 8.90
CA LYS A 56 -4.45 4.64 8.19
C LYS A 56 -4.46 5.85 9.12
N LEU A 57 -3.89 6.97 8.68
CA LEU A 57 -3.80 8.21 9.46
C LEU A 57 -5.02 9.14 9.25
#